data_AF-E9DQD4-F1
#
_entry.id   AF-E9DQD4-F1
#
_cell.length_a   1.000
_cell.length_b   1.000
_cell.length_c   1.000
_cell.angle_alpha   90.00
_cell.angle_beta   90.00
_cell.angle_gamma   90.00
#
_symmetry.space_group_name_H-M   'P 1'
#
loop_
_entity.id
_entity.type
_entity.pdbx_description
1 polymer ?
#
loop_
_entity_poly.entity_id
_entity_poly.type
_entity_poly.pdbx_seq_one_letter_code
_entity_poly.pdbx_strand_id
1 'polypeptide(L)'
;MENIKRRSLRGYILIESLVAMAVLVLVSSLILEQINTNRRLMAKNLHQQEVLSVATMAVQTKQDQLTLNGITVTVKRSKQGITVYESGKEITHVSK
;
A
#
# COMPACT_ATOMS: atom_id res chain seq x y z
N MET A 1 -41.34 -9.87 -43.60
CA MET A 1 -40.47 -10.64 -42.67
C MET A 1 -39.06 -10.07 -42.52
N GLU A 2 -38.43 -9.50 -43.56
CA GLU A 2 -37.05 -8.99 -43.47
C GLU A 2 -36.83 -7.87 -42.43
N ASN A 3 -37.78 -6.94 -42.29
CA ASN A 3 -37.64 -5.79 -41.40
C ASN A 3 -37.63 -6.20 -39.91
N ILE A 4 -38.34 -7.27 -39.55
CA ILE A 4 -38.38 -7.82 -38.19
C ILE A 4 -37.03 -8.50 -37.86
N LYS A 5 -36.46 -9.27 -38.80
CA LYS A 5 -35.14 -9.91 -38.64
C LYS A 5 -34.00 -8.91 -38.50
N ARG A 6 -34.04 -7.78 -39.22
CA ARG A 6 -33.04 -6.70 -39.06
C ARG A 6 -33.17 -5.99 -37.72
N ARG A 7 -34.40 -5.78 -37.23
CA ARG A 7 -34.64 -5.15 -35.93
C ARG A 7 -34.20 -6.05 -34.77
N SER A 8 -34.42 -7.36 -34.86
CA SER A 8 -33.93 -8.32 -33.87
C SER A 8 -32.41 -8.41 -33.84
N LEU A 9 -31.74 -8.35 -35.01
CA LEU A 9 -30.27 -8.34 -35.08
C LEU A 9 -29.68 -7.08 -34.44
N ARG A 10 -30.24 -5.90 -34.73
CA ARG A 10 -29.83 -4.64 -34.09
C ARG A 10 -30.03 -4.68 -32.57
N GLY A 11 -31.14 -5.24 -32.11
CA GLY A 11 -31.40 -5.43 -30.68
C GLY A 11 -30.37 -6.35 -30.02
N TYR A 12 -30.01 -7.45 -30.68
CA TYR A 12 -28.99 -8.38 -30.19
C TYR A 12 -27.62 -7.70 -30.03
N ILE A 13 -27.16 -6.96 -31.06
CA ILE A 13 -25.88 -6.24 -31.03
C ILE A 13 -25.86 -5.18 -29.92
N LEU A 14 -26.98 -4.49 -29.68
CA LEU A 14 -27.10 -3.50 -28.62
C LEU A 14 -26.95 -4.13 -27.23
N ILE A 15 -27.62 -5.26 -26.97
CA ILE A 15 -27.51 -5.97 -25.69
C ILE A 15 -26.11 -6.56 -25.51
N GLU A 16 -25.53 -7.15 -26.55
CA GLU A 16 -24.17 -7.70 -26.51
C GLU A 16 -23.13 -6.61 -26.19
N SER A 17 -23.25 -5.44 -26.82
CA SER A 17 -22.39 -4.29 -26.54
C SER A 17 -22.58 -3.75 -25.13
N LEU A 18 -23.83 -3.74 -24.62
CA LEU A 18 -24.13 -3.31 -23.26
C LEU A 18 -23.55 -4.26 -22.22
N VAL A 19 -23.65 -5.57 -22.44
CA VAL A 19 -23.07 -6.60 -21.57
C VAL A 19 -21.55 -6.49 -21.60
N ALA A 20 -20.94 -6.35 -22.77
CA ALA A 20 -19.49 -6.18 -22.90
C ALA A 20 -19.00 -4.93 -22.14
N MET A 21 -19.72 -3.81 -22.26
CA MET A 21 -19.41 -2.59 -21.51
C MET A 21 -19.54 -2.78 -20.01
N ALA A 22 -20.60 -3.43 -19.54
CA ALA A 22 -20.79 -3.70 -18.11
C ALA A 22 -19.65 -4.55 -17.54
N VAL A 23 -19.26 -5.61 -18.25
CA VAL A 23 -18.13 -6.47 -17.86
C VAL A 23 -16.83 -5.67 -17.82
N LEU A 24 -16.56 -4.86 -18.84
CA LEU A 24 -15.35 -4.02 -18.90
C LEU A 24 -15.29 -3.04 -17.73
N VAL A 25 -16.40 -2.36 -17.42
CA VAL A 25 -16.48 -1.40 -16.31
C VAL A 25 -16.25 -2.11 -14.98
N LEU A 26 -16.85 -3.27 -14.77
CA LEU A 26 -16.68 -4.05 -13.54
C LEU A 26 -15.23 -4.48 -13.35
N VAL A 27 -14.62 -5.09 -14.37
CA VAL A 27 -13.21 -5.52 -14.32
C VAL A 27 -12.28 -4.33 -14.10
N SER A 28 -12.48 -3.24 -14.83
CA SER A 28 -11.65 -2.04 -14.69
C SER A 28 -11.76 -1.42 -13.29
N SER A 29 -12.97 -1.37 -12.73
CA SER A 29 -13.21 -0.82 -11.40
C SER A 29 -12.51 -1.64 -10.31
N LEU A 30 -12.62 -2.97 -10.38
CA LEU A 30 -11.94 -3.88 -9.43
C LEU A 30 -10.42 -3.75 -9.51
N ILE A 31 -9.86 -3.68 -10.72
CA ILE A 31 -8.42 -3.49 -10.91
C ILE A 31 -7.95 -2.15 -10.33
N LEU A 32 -8.67 -1.07 -10.59
CA LEU A 32 -8.34 0.25 -10.07
C LEU A 32 -8.37 0.31 -8.53
N GLU A 33 -9.39 -0.29 -7.93
CA GLU A 33 -9.49 -0.40 -6.47
C GLU A 33 -8.30 -1.19 -5.89
N GLN A 34 -7.95 -2.31 -6.51
CA GLN A 34 -6.82 -3.13 -6.08
C GLN A 34 -5.49 -2.40 -6.22
N ILE A 35 -5.28 -1.65 -7.30
CA ILE A 35 -4.07 -0.82 -7.49
C ILE A 35 -3.98 0.25 -6.40
N ASN A 36 -5.08 0.94 -6.10
CA ASN A 36 -5.09 1.98 -5.07
C ASN A 36 -4.80 1.39 -3.68
N THR A 37 -5.40 0.25 -3.37
CA THR A 37 -5.15 -0.46 -2.11
C THR A 37 -3.70 -0.91 -2.01
N ASN A 38 -3.17 -1.51 -3.08
CA ASN A 38 -1.78 -1.96 -3.13
C ASN A 38 -0.79 -0.80 -2.97
N ARG A 39 -1.01 0.33 -3.66
CA ARG A 39 -0.17 1.53 -3.51
C ARG A 39 -0.13 2.04 -2.08
N ARG A 40 -1.28 2.07 -1.40
CA ARG A 40 -1.35 2.47 0.02
C ARG A 40 -0.60 1.51 0.92
N LEU A 41 -0.74 0.20 0.69
CA LEU A 41 -0.01 -0.81 1.45
C LEU A 41 1.50 -0.73 1.22
N MET A 42 1.91 -0.57 -0.04
CA MET A 42 3.31 -0.43 -0.43
C MET A 42 3.94 0.82 0.21
N ALA A 43 3.25 1.97 0.19
CA ALA A 43 3.73 3.18 0.86
C ALA A 43 3.93 2.98 2.38
N LYS A 44 3.00 2.27 3.04
CA LYS A 44 3.14 1.93 4.46
C LYS A 44 4.32 0.99 4.72
N ASN A 45 4.49 -0.04 3.89
CA ASN A 45 5.60 -0.99 4.02
C ASN A 45 6.95 -0.30 3.81
N LEU A 46 7.07 0.56 2.79
CA LEU A 46 8.28 1.34 2.53
C LEU A 46 8.60 2.23 3.73
N HIS A 47 7.62 2.96 4.26
CA HIS A 47 7.83 3.78 5.45
C HIS A 47 8.30 2.94 6.65
N GLN A 48 7.68 1.79 6.92
CA GLN A 48 8.14 0.89 7.99
C GLN A 48 9.58 0.39 7.78
N GLN A 49 9.95 0.08 6.53
CA GLN A 49 11.32 -0.32 6.18
C GLN A 49 12.32 0.82 6.40
N GLU A 50 11.96 2.04 6.03
CA GLU A 50 12.80 3.22 6.26
C GLU A 50 12.97 3.48 7.76
N VAL A 51 11.89 3.42 8.56
CA VAL A 51 11.97 3.56 10.02
C VAL A 51 12.91 2.53 10.62
N LEU A 52 12.80 1.26 10.22
CA LEU A 52 13.67 0.20 10.70
C LEU A 52 15.13 0.40 10.27
N SER A 53 15.35 0.91 9.05
CA SER A 53 16.69 1.23 8.55
C SER A 53 17.34 2.34 9.37
N VAL A 54 16.63 3.44 9.59
CA VAL A 54 17.09 4.57 10.42
C VAL A 54 17.32 4.12 11.86
N ALA A 55 16.42 3.30 12.42
CA ALA A 55 16.59 2.68 13.73
C ALA A 55 17.87 1.85 13.83
N THR A 56 18.10 0.98 12.86
CA THR A 56 19.30 0.14 12.80
C THR A 56 20.56 0.99 12.70
N MET A 57 20.54 2.01 11.84
CA MET A 57 21.65 2.95 11.68
C MET A 57 21.94 3.73 12.95
N ALA A 58 20.92 4.24 13.65
CA ALA A 58 21.06 4.93 14.94
C ALA A 58 21.68 4.00 16.00
N VAL A 59 21.23 2.75 16.03
CA VAL A 59 21.78 1.73 16.96
C VAL A 59 23.25 1.46 16.65
N GLN A 60 23.60 1.24 15.38
CA GLN A 60 24.97 0.92 14.92
C GLN A 60 25.94 2.09 15.10
N THR A 61 25.50 3.30 14.78
CA THR A 61 26.31 4.54 14.91
C THR A 61 26.38 5.06 16.36
N LYS A 62 25.77 4.35 17.31
CA LYS A 62 25.72 4.72 18.73
C LYS A 62 25.06 6.07 19.01
N GLN A 63 24.19 6.53 18.11
CA GLN A 63 23.43 7.77 18.29
C GLN A 63 22.17 7.49 19.13
N ASP A 64 21.87 8.37 20.08
CA ASP A 64 20.66 8.29 20.89
C ASP A 64 19.43 8.86 20.15
N GLN A 65 19.65 9.72 19.15
CA GLN A 65 18.62 10.21 18.25
C GLN A 65 19.20 10.37 16.85
N LEU A 66 18.48 9.90 15.84
CA LEU A 66 18.83 10.09 14.43
C LEU A 66 17.59 10.53 13.66
N THR A 67 17.74 11.56 12.83
CA THR A 67 16.71 11.99 11.89
C THR A 67 17.24 11.85 10.48
N LEU A 68 16.52 11.10 9.64
CA LEU A 68 16.86 10.91 8.24
C LEU A 68 15.58 10.89 7.41
N ASN A 69 15.55 11.63 6.30
CA ASN A 69 14.38 11.72 5.40
C ASN A 69 13.05 12.06 6.11
N GLY A 70 13.11 12.88 7.17
CA GLY A 70 11.94 13.26 7.96
C GLY A 70 11.49 12.21 8.99
N ILE A 71 12.16 11.07 9.07
CA ILE A 71 11.93 10.04 10.08
C ILE A 71 12.87 10.30 11.25
N THR A 72 12.31 10.56 12.43
CA THR A 72 13.07 10.77 13.67
C THR A 72 12.93 9.55 14.58
N VAL A 73 14.06 8.90 14.84
CA VAL A 73 14.15 7.75 15.72
C VAL A 73 14.96 8.11 16.97
N THR A 74 14.49 7.65 18.13
CA THR A 74 15.17 7.78 19.42
C THR A 74 15.51 6.40 19.96
N VAL A 75 16.77 6.19 20.33
CA VAL A 75 17.30 4.94 20.87
C VAL A 75 17.52 5.12 22.37
N LYS A 76 16.86 4.31 23.19
CA LYS A 76 17.11 4.24 24.63
C LYS A 76 17.90 2.97 24.95
N ARG A 77 19.11 3.15 25.46
CA ARG A 77 20.00 2.06 25.89
C ARG A 77 19.89 1.88 27.39
N SER A 78 19.53 0.69 27.84
CA SER A 78 19.47 0.34 29.27
C SER A 78 20.30 -0.91 29.56
N LYS A 79 20.45 -1.26 30.85
CA LYS A 79 21.09 -2.53 31.25
C LYS A 79 20.33 -3.77 30.75
N GLN A 80 19.04 -3.64 30.45
CA GLN A 80 18.16 -4.72 29.99
C GLN A 80 18.19 -4.91 28.47
N GLY A 81 18.69 -3.94 27.71
CA GLY A 81 18.68 -3.99 26.25
C GLY A 81 18.59 -2.63 25.56
N ILE A 82 18.30 -2.66 24.27
CA ILE A 82 18.12 -1.48 23.42
C ILE A 82 16.65 -1.39 23.01
N THR A 83 16.01 -0.25 23.26
CA THR A 83 14.63 0.03 22.83
C THR A 83 14.61 1.22 21.89
N VAL A 84 13.96 1.07 20.75
CA VAL A 84 13.92 2.08 19.70
C VAL A 84 12.50 2.64 19.53
N TYR A 85 12.39 3.97 19.52
CA TYR A 85 11.14 4.70 19.46
C TYR A 85 11.08 5.59 18.23
N GLU A 86 9.90 5.71 17.64
CA GLU A 86 9.58 6.70 16.61
C GLU A 86 8.33 7.47 17.07
N SER A 87 8.39 8.81 17.11
CA SER A 87 7.27 9.66 17.52
C SER A 87 6.59 9.23 18.85
N GLY A 88 7.37 8.69 19.78
CA GLY A 88 6.89 8.20 21.08
C GLY A 88 6.34 6.76 21.09
N LYS A 89 6.24 6.10 19.94
CA LYS A 89 5.84 4.69 19.83
C LYS A 89 7.06 3.78 19.77
N GLU A 90 7.03 2.69 20.53
CA GLU A 90 8.06 1.66 20.46
C GLU A 90 7.97 0.86 19.15
N ILE A 91 9.09 0.77 18.44
CA ILE A 91 9.19 0.09 17.13
C ILE A 91 9.91 -1.24 17.26
N THR A 92 10.94 -1.33 18.10
CA THR A 92 11.73 -2.55 18.29
C THR A 92 12.41 -2.55 19.65
N HIS A 93 12.44 -3.71 20.29
CA HIS A 93 13.17 -3.99 21.52
C HIS A 93 14.11 -5.18 21.32
N VAL A 94 15.36 -5.02 21.71
CA VAL A 94 16.36 -6.09 21.72
C VAL A 94 16.85 -6.26 23.15
N SER A 95 16.47 -7.36 23.79
CA SER A 95 16.99 -7.76 25.10
C SER A 95 18.44 -8.23 24.97
N LYS A 96 19.26 -7.94 25.98
CA LYS A 96 20.67 -8.36 26.04
C LYS A 96 20.83 -9.85 26.35
#